data_AF-A0A438EFU9-F1
#
_entry.id   AF-A0A438EFU9-F1
#
_cell.length_a   1.000
_cell.length_b   1.000
_cell.length_c   1.000
_cell.angle_alpha   90.00
_cell.angle_beta   90.00
_cell.angle_gamma   90.00
#
_symmetry.space_group_name_H-M   'P 1'
#
loop_
_entity.id
_entity.type
_entity.pdbx_description
1 polymer ?
#
loop_
_entity_poly.entity_id
_entity_poly.type
_entity_poly.pdbx_seq_one_letter_code
_entity_poly.pdbx_strand_id
1 'polypeptide(L)'
;MVVREWVDQREILSHEAVQGFLSHCGWNSVLESICAAVPILAWPMMAEQPLNATLVVEQIKVGLRVETTDGSVRGFVKKEQLEKMVRELMEGEKGEELRKEVKKFVEAARTAMEEGGSSWQMLNLLIDETCKKRGGFFGSPAPLCPC
;
A
#
# COMPACT_ATOMS: atom_id res chain seq x y z
N MET A 1 -7.83 23.41 -1.01
CA MET A 1 -9.02 22.68 -1.53
C MET A 1 -9.37 21.58 -0.55
N VAL A 2 -10.65 21.36 -0.25
CA VAL A 2 -11.12 20.24 0.58
C VAL A 2 -12.26 19.57 -0.19
N VAL A 3 -12.10 18.29 -0.51
CA VAL A 3 -13.12 17.46 -1.17
C VAL A 3 -13.80 16.61 -0.10
N ARG A 4 -15.10 16.37 -0.25
CA ARG A 4 -15.89 15.55 0.71
C ARG A 4 -16.16 14.17 0.11
N GLU A 5 -16.31 13.19 0.99
CA GLU A 5 -16.66 11.80 0.69
C GLU A 5 -15.60 11.00 -0.07
N TRP A 6 -15.38 11.28 -1.36
CA TRP A 6 -14.54 10.44 -2.22
C TRP A 6 -13.66 11.26 -3.17
N VAL A 7 -12.49 10.71 -3.48
CA VAL A 7 -11.52 11.24 -4.45
C VAL A 7 -10.95 10.09 -5.26
N ASP A 8 -10.44 10.36 -6.46
CA ASP A 8 -9.58 9.39 -7.15
C ASP A 8 -8.21 9.36 -6.48
N GLN A 9 -8.10 8.58 -5.40
CA GLN A 9 -6.88 8.46 -4.61
C GLN A 9 -5.70 7.98 -5.44
N ARG A 10 -5.94 7.06 -6.39
CA ARG A 10 -4.88 6.51 -7.24
C ARG A 10 -4.33 7.58 -8.19
N GLU A 11 -5.20 8.39 -8.79
CA GLU A 11 -4.78 9.53 -9.63
C GLU A 11 -4.00 10.56 -8.81
N ILE A 12 -4.46 10.90 -7.61
CA ILE A 12 -3.77 11.83 -6.71
C ILE A 12 -2.39 11.29 -6.33
N LEU A 13 -2.28 10.04 -5.87
CA LEU A 13 -1.00 9.47 -5.46
C LEU A 13 -0.01 9.35 -6.62
N SER A 14 -0.49 9.14 -7.85
CA SER A 14 0.35 9.06 -9.05
C SER A 14 0.87 10.42 -9.53
N HIS A 15 0.35 11.52 -8.98
CA HIS A 15 0.72 12.87 -9.41
C HIS A 15 2.10 13.28 -8.84
N GLU A 16 3.00 13.77 -9.70
CA GLU A 16 4.40 14.09 -9.36
C GLU A 16 4.57 15.10 -8.20
N ALA A 17 3.59 15.99 -8.02
CA ALA A 17 3.59 16.97 -6.92
C ALA A 17 3.27 16.35 -5.54
N VAL A 18 2.75 15.12 -5.49
CA VAL A 18 2.44 14.44 -4.23
C VAL A 18 3.68 13.76 -3.68
N GLN A 19 4.07 14.17 -2.48
CA GLN A 19 5.32 13.71 -1.85
C GLN A 19 5.13 13.09 -0.46
N GLY A 20 3.88 12.99 0.01
CA GLY A 20 3.54 12.38 1.27
C GLY A 20 2.05 12.08 1.37
N PHE A 21 1.71 11.01 2.07
CA PHE A 21 0.32 10.56 2.22
C PHE A 21 -0.01 10.30 3.69
N LEU A 22 -0.91 11.11 4.25
CA LEU A 22 -1.52 10.79 5.54
C LEU A 22 -2.58 9.71 5.34
N SER A 23 -2.35 8.53 5.89
CA SER A 23 -3.19 7.36 5.64
C SER A 23 -3.56 6.65 6.93
N HIS A 24 -4.76 6.07 6.94
CA HIS A 24 -5.19 5.16 7.99
C HIS A 24 -4.52 3.78 7.92
N CYS A 25 -3.65 3.55 6.94
CA CYS A 25 -2.93 2.28 6.75
C CYS A 25 -3.83 1.06 6.46
N GLY A 26 -4.98 1.25 5.80
CA GLY A 26 -5.67 0.14 5.13
C GLY A 26 -4.78 -0.44 4.03
N TRP A 27 -4.81 -1.76 3.86
CA TRP A 27 -3.80 -2.45 3.04
C TRP A 27 -3.73 -1.97 1.59
N ASN A 28 -4.87 -1.69 0.96
CA ASN A 28 -4.90 -1.14 -0.40
C ASN A 28 -4.21 0.23 -0.48
N SER A 29 -4.51 1.14 0.46
CA SER A 29 -3.88 2.47 0.50
C SER A 29 -2.39 2.41 0.78
N VAL A 30 -1.93 1.42 1.55
CA VAL A 30 -0.50 1.15 1.73
C VAL A 30 0.15 0.73 0.41
N LEU A 31 -0.45 -0.24 -0.30
CA LEU A 31 0.07 -0.71 -1.59
C LEU A 31 0.07 0.41 -2.65
N GLU A 32 -1.01 1.18 -2.77
CA GLU A 32 -1.11 2.30 -3.70
C GLU A 32 -0.02 3.36 -3.43
N SER A 33 0.22 3.71 -2.16
CA SER A 33 1.27 4.66 -1.78
C SER A 33 2.66 4.14 -2.12
N ILE A 34 2.93 2.87 -1.83
CA ILE A 34 4.23 2.24 -2.13
C ILE A 34 4.47 2.20 -3.64
N CYS A 35 3.49 1.75 -4.42
CA CYS A 35 3.60 1.70 -5.89
C CYS A 35 3.77 3.09 -6.51
N ALA A 36 3.21 4.13 -5.89
CA ALA A 36 3.36 5.52 -6.31
C ALA A 36 4.66 6.20 -5.80
N ALA A 37 5.52 5.48 -5.08
CA ALA A 37 6.72 6.02 -4.44
C ALA A 37 6.44 7.15 -3.42
N VAL A 38 5.28 7.12 -2.76
CA VAL A 38 4.85 8.13 -1.79
C VAL A 38 5.02 7.59 -0.37
N PRO A 39 5.79 8.24 0.51
CA PRO A 39 5.93 7.83 1.91
C PRO A 39 4.66 8.14 2.72
N ILE A 40 4.45 7.36 3.78
CA ILE A 40 3.19 7.36 4.54
C ILE A 40 3.38 8.03 5.90
N LEU A 41 2.49 8.95 6.26
CA LEU A 41 2.25 9.33 7.65
C LEU A 41 1.10 8.47 8.18
N ALA A 42 1.44 7.46 8.96
CA ALA A 42 0.57 6.39 9.42
C ALA A 42 -0.30 6.83 10.59
N TRP A 43 -1.62 6.81 10.39
CA TRP A 43 -2.63 7.16 11.40
C TRP A 43 -3.74 6.08 11.49
N PRO A 44 -3.43 4.88 12.02
CA PRO A 44 -4.38 3.78 12.06
C PRO A 44 -5.58 4.05 12.97
N MET A 45 -6.76 3.51 12.62
CA MET A 45 -8.03 3.76 13.34
C MET A 45 -8.78 2.48 13.76
N MET A 46 -8.71 1.41 12.97
CA MET A 46 -9.47 0.16 13.21
C MET A 46 -8.89 -1.07 12.48
N ALA A 47 -9.49 -2.24 12.69
CA ALA A 47 -9.14 -3.50 12.04
C ALA A 47 -7.63 -3.85 12.19
N GLU A 48 -6.99 -4.29 11.12
CA GLU A 48 -5.56 -4.65 11.08
C GLU A 48 -4.64 -3.45 10.83
N GLN A 49 -5.20 -2.24 10.65
CA GLN A 49 -4.44 -1.03 10.36
C GLN A 49 -3.29 -0.75 11.34
N PRO A 50 -3.40 -0.99 12.67
CA PRO A 50 -2.27 -0.82 13.57
C PRO A 50 -1.08 -1.73 13.23
N LEU A 51 -1.34 -2.95 12.75
CA LEU A 51 -0.32 -3.90 12.31
C LEU A 51 0.31 -3.44 10.99
N ASN A 52 -0.51 -2.98 10.04
CA ASN A 52 -0.02 -2.41 8.78
C ASN A 52 0.86 -1.17 9.05
N ALA A 53 0.46 -0.30 9.99
CA ALA A 53 1.25 0.85 10.41
C ALA A 53 2.60 0.42 11.02
N THR A 54 2.63 -0.63 11.83
CA THR A 54 3.89 -1.21 12.35
C THR A 54 4.76 -1.77 11.22
N LEU A 55 4.19 -2.47 10.24
CA LEU A 55 4.93 -2.90 9.04
C LEU A 55 5.55 -1.69 8.33
N VAL A 56 4.75 -0.70 7.99
CA VAL A 56 5.14 0.51 7.26
C VAL A 56 6.28 1.27 7.95
N VAL A 57 6.19 1.44 9.27
CA VAL A 57 7.10 2.32 10.02
C VAL A 57 8.33 1.56 10.52
N GLU A 58 8.15 0.34 11.04
CA GLU A 58 9.22 -0.38 11.74
C GLU A 58 9.94 -1.40 10.86
N GLN A 59 9.20 -2.08 9.97
CA GLN A 59 9.74 -3.19 9.19
C GLN A 59 10.29 -2.73 7.85
N ILE A 60 9.46 -2.06 7.04
CA ILE A 60 9.86 -1.60 5.69
C ILE A 60 10.34 -0.14 5.68
N LYS A 61 10.11 0.60 6.77
CA LYS A 61 10.65 1.96 7.01
C LYS A 61 10.32 2.94 5.87
N VAL A 62 9.07 2.96 5.43
CA VAL A 62 8.56 3.87 4.38
C VAL A 62 7.57 4.90 4.93
N GLY A 63 7.50 5.07 6.26
CA GLY A 63 6.61 6.03 6.87
C GLY A 63 6.99 6.45 8.30
N LEU A 64 6.24 7.44 8.79
CA LEU A 64 6.25 7.92 10.19
C LEU A 64 4.92 7.57 10.85
N ARG A 65 4.88 7.42 12.18
CA ARG A 65 3.65 7.08 12.91
C ARG A 65 3.10 8.27 13.68
N VAL A 66 1.85 8.65 13.42
CA VAL A 66 1.14 9.63 14.26
C VAL A 66 0.94 9.06 15.65
N GLU A 67 1.42 9.78 16.66
CA GLU A 67 1.26 9.38 18.06
C GLU A 67 0.09 10.11 18.71
N THR A 68 -0.65 9.35 19.51
CA THR A 68 -1.75 9.85 20.33
C THR A 68 -1.24 10.23 21.72
N THR A 69 -1.96 11.10 22.40
CA THR A 69 -1.57 11.62 23.72
C THR A 69 -1.44 10.56 24.81
N ASP A 70 -2.16 9.44 24.66
CA ASP A 70 -2.21 8.33 25.60
C ASP A 70 -1.59 7.05 25.04
N GLY A 71 -1.02 7.09 23.83
CA GLY A 71 -0.47 5.93 23.13
C GLY A 71 -1.52 4.93 22.61
N SER A 72 -2.82 5.19 22.80
CA SER A 72 -3.88 4.32 22.29
C SER A 72 -4.15 4.56 20.81
N VAL A 73 -4.58 3.54 20.07
CA VAL A 73 -4.88 3.67 18.62
C VAL A 73 -5.98 4.71 18.34
N ARG A 74 -6.92 4.89 19.28
CA ARG A 74 -8.07 5.81 19.14
C ARG A 74 -7.96 7.07 20.00
N GLY A 75 -6.78 7.34 20.53
CA GLY A 75 -6.52 8.50 21.39
C GLY A 75 -6.53 9.81 20.61
N PHE A 76 -6.58 10.91 21.34
CA PHE A 76 -6.48 12.24 20.74
C PHE A 76 -5.06 12.53 20.24
N VAL A 77 -4.95 13.29 19.15
CA VAL A 77 -3.67 13.77 18.61
C VAL A 77 -3.59 15.27 18.81
N LYS A 78 -2.47 15.75 19.34
CA LYS A 78 -2.22 17.19 19.50
C LYS A 78 -1.92 17.81 18.14
N LYS A 79 -2.52 18.96 17.87
CA LYS A 79 -2.34 19.70 16.61
C LYS A 79 -0.85 20.01 16.36
N GLU A 80 -0.14 20.44 17.38
CA GLU A 80 1.27 20.85 17.28
C GLU A 80 2.16 19.67 16.90
N GLN A 81 1.86 18.49 17.44
CA GLN A 81 2.56 17.25 17.12
C GLN A 81 2.27 16.82 15.69
N LEU A 82 1.00 16.82 15.28
CA LEU A 82 0.62 16.49 13.90
C LEU A 82 1.28 17.44 12.90
N GLU A 83 1.27 18.75 13.17
CA GLU A 83 1.91 19.75 12.32
C GLU A 83 3.41 19.46 12.16
N LYS A 84 4.12 19.19 13.26
CA LYS A 84 5.54 18.82 13.23
C LYS A 84 5.79 17.59 12.36
N MET A 85 4.94 16.56 12.47
CA MET A 85 5.09 15.33 11.71
C MET A 85 4.80 15.50 10.22
N VAL A 86 3.80 16.31 9.87
CA VAL A 86 3.52 16.68 8.48
C VAL A 86 4.71 17.43 7.89
N ARG A 87 5.24 18.42 8.61
CA ARG A 87 6.45 19.16 8.18
C ARG A 87 7.66 18.24 8.02
N GLU A 88 7.89 17.33 8.96
CA GLU A 88 8.99 16.36 8.89
C GLU A 88 8.88 15.45 7.67
N LEU A 89 7.68 14.95 7.36
CA LEU A 89 7.45 14.10 6.19
C LEU A 89 7.70 14.87 4.88
N MET A 90 7.22 16.12 4.80
CA MET A 90 7.26 16.90 3.56
C MET A 90 8.64 17.52 3.32
N GLU A 91 9.22 18.15 4.34
CA GLU A 91 10.37 19.05 4.24
C GLU A 91 11.59 18.58 5.05
N GLY A 92 11.40 17.65 5.99
CA GLY A 92 12.44 17.17 6.89
C GLY A 92 13.37 16.13 6.28
N GLU A 93 14.52 15.94 6.95
CA GLU A 93 15.53 14.95 6.58
C GLU A 93 14.95 13.54 6.57
N LYS A 94 14.14 13.18 7.58
CA LYS A 94 13.49 11.86 7.61
C LYS A 94 12.54 11.70 6.43
N GLY A 95 11.78 12.74 6.07
CA GLY A 95 10.91 12.72 4.91
C GLY A 95 11.67 12.41 3.61
N GLU A 96 12.85 13.02 3.44
CA GLU A 96 13.73 12.75 2.30
C GLU A 96 14.26 11.31 2.29
N GLU A 97 14.68 10.80 3.44
CA GLU A 97 15.11 9.40 3.60
C GLU A 97 13.99 8.42 3.22
N LEU A 98 12.77 8.65 3.72
CA LEU A 98 11.61 7.80 3.44
C LEU A 98 11.24 7.80 1.95
N ARG A 99 11.35 8.95 1.27
CA ARG A 99 11.17 9.04 -0.20
C ARG A 99 12.21 8.23 -0.98
N LYS A 100 13.44 8.13 -0.47
CA LYS A 100 14.47 7.25 -1.06
C LYS A 100 14.17 5.79 -0.77
N GLU A 101 13.72 5.47 0.44
CA GLU A 101 13.42 4.09 0.85
C GLU A 101 12.24 3.51 0.07
N VAL A 102 11.12 4.23 -0.04
CA VAL A 102 9.92 3.75 -0.73
C VAL A 102 10.18 3.44 -2.22
N LYS A 103 11.09 4.16 -2.88
CA LYS A 103 11.48 3.90 -4.28
C LYS A 103 12.09 2.53 -4.49
N LYS A 104 12.73 1.94 -3.47
CA LYS A 104 13.27 0.57 -3.57
C LYS A 104 12.16 -0.47 -3.67
N PHE A 105 11.01 -0.21 -3.04
CA PHE A 105 9.85 -1.09 -3.06
C PHE A 105 9.04 -0.96 -4.35
N VAL A 106 9.01 0.21 -4.99
CA VAL A 106 8.36 0.40 -6.30
C VAL A 106 8.92 -0.59 -7.32
N GLU A 107 10.25 -0.68 -7.42
CA GLU A 107 10.91 -1.55 -8.39
C GLU A 107 10.67 -3.03 -8.08
N ALA A 108 10.68 -3.40 -6.80
CA ALA A 108 10.34 -4.76 -6.38
C ALA A 108 8.88 -5.12 -6.71
N ALA A 109 7.94 -4.21 -6.46
CA ALA A 109 6.52 -4.40 -6.77
C ALA A 109 6.28 -4.53 -8.27
N ARG A 110 6.94 -3.69 -9.09
CA ARG A 110 6.90 -3.77 -10.56
C ARG A 110 7.41 -5.13 -11.03
N THR A 111 8.62 -5.51 -10.61
CA THR A 111 9.26 -6.77 -11.01
C THR A 111 8.45 -8.01 -10.60
N ALA A 112 7.79 -7.98 -9.44
CA ALA A 112 6.94 -9.09 -9.01
C ALA A 112 5.71 -9.30 -9.91
N MET A 113 5.18 -8.23 -10.50
CA MET A 113 3.94 -8.25 -11.29
C MET A 113 4.17 -8.35 -12.80
N GLU A 114 5.37 -8.08 -13.29
CA GLU A 114 5.72 -8.23 -14.71
C GLU A 114 5.66 -9.69 -15.18
N GLU A 115 5.58 -9.89 -16.50
CA GLU A 115 5.55 -11.23 -17.08
C GLU A 115 6.79 -12.03 -16.66
N GLY A 116 6.55 -13.22 -16.10
CA GLY A 116 7.59 -14.05 -15.48
C GLY A 116 7.98 -13.68 -14.05
N GLY A 117 7.43 -12.59 -13.49
CA GLY A 117 7.59 -12.17 -12.09
C GLY A 117 6.89 -13.11 -11.10
N SER A 118 7.27 -13.04 -9.83
CA SER A 118 6.83 -13.99 -8.80
C SER A 118 5.31 -13.95 -8.54
N SER A 119 4.72 -12.75 -8.42
CA SER A 119 3.28 -12.58 -8.24
C SER A 119 2.51 -12.91 -9.51
N TRP A 120 3.05 -12.57 -10.69
CA TRP A 120 2.49 -12.94 -11.99
C TRP A 120 2.40 -14.47 -12.15
N GLN A 121 3.50 -15.17 -11.88
CA GLN A 121 3.56 -16.63 -11.93
C GLN A 121 2.58 -17.27 -10.93
N MET A 122 2.56 -16.78 -9.69
CA MET A 122 1.64 -17.30 -8.67
C MET A 122 0.18 -17.13 -9.07
N LEU A 123 -0.19 -15.99 -9.65
CA LEU A 123 -1.54 -15.76 -10.14
C LEU A 123 -1.90 -16.71 -11.28
N ASN A 124 -0.99 -16.93 -12.23
CA ASN A 124 -1.21 -17.90 -13.32
C ASN A 124 -1.37 -19.33 -12.80
N LEU A 125 -0.54 -19.74 -11.84
CA LEU A 125 -0.68 -21.05 -11.19
C LEU A 125 -2.06 -21.21 -10.53
N LEU A 126 -2.54 -20.17 -9.85
CA LEU A 126 -3.86 -20.16 -9.23
C LEU A 126 -4.99 -20.27 -10.28
N ILE A 127 -4.87 -19.53 -11.39
CA ILE A 127 -5.82 -19.58 -12.51
C ILE A 127 -5.86 -20.98 -13.11
N ASP A 128 -4.69 -21.56 -13.41
CA ASP A 128 -4.56 -22.90 -13.98
C ASP A 128 -5.19 -23.96 -13.10
N GLU A 129 -4.92 -23.92 -11.79
CA GLU A 129 -5.48 -24.88 -10.84
C GLU A 129 -7.01 -24.75 -10.73
N THR A 130 -7.53 -23.53 -10.78
CA THR A 130 -8.98 -23.28 -10.73
C THR A 130 -9.66 -23.74 -12.02
N CYS A 131 -9.02 -23.55 -13.17
CA CYS A 131 -9.50 -24.03 -14.47
C CYS A 131 -9.49 -25.55 -14.57
N LYS A 132 -8.45 -26.22 -14.04
CA LYS A 132 -8.39 -27.69 -13.94
C LYS A 132 -9.53 -28.26 -13.10
N LYS A 133 -9.85 -27.63 -11.96
CA LYS A 133 -10.98 -28.05 -11.10
C LYS A 133 -12.34 -27.87 -11.76
N ARG A 134 -12.52 -26.87 -12.65
CA ARG A 134 -13.74 -26.74 -13.47
C ARG A 134 -13.90 -27.87 -14.49
N GLY A 135 -12.79 -28.41 -15.01
CA GLY A 135 -12.80 -29.58 -15.90
C GLY A 135 -13.09 -30.91 -15.20
N GLY A 136 -13.06 -30.97 -13.86
CA GLY A 136 -13.27 -32.19 -13.07
C GLY A 136 -14.68 -32.37 -12.49
N PHE A 137 -15.56 -31.37 -12.61
CA PHE A 137 -16.93 -31.43 -12.05
C PHE A 137 -18.00 -31.88 -13.07
N PHE A 138 -17.65 -31.95 -14.35
CA PHE A 138 -18.45 -32.61 -15.37
C PHE A 138 -17.71 -33.88 -15.81
N GLY A 139 -18.32 -35.04 -15.54
CA GLY A 139 -17.80 -36.31 -16.01
C GLY A 139 -17.66 -36.33 -17.54
N SER A 140 -16.55 -36.92 -17.97
CA SER A 140 -16.14 -37.28 -19.34
C SER A 140 -15.56 -36.19 -20.25
N PRO A 141 -14.62 -36.57 -21.14
CA PRO A 141 -13.73 -35.65 -21.85
C PRO A 141 -14.42 -35.08 -23.09
N ALA A 142 -14.44 -33.75 -23.22
CA ALA A 142 -14.64 -33.12 -24.52
C ALA A 142 -13.28 -32.97 -25.20
N PRO A 143 -13.16 -33.31 -26.50
CA PRO A 143 -11.89 -33.37 -27.19
C PRO A 143 -11.27 -31.98 -27.33
N LEU A 144 -9.94 -31.98 -27.35
CA LEU A 144 -9.06 -30.86 -27.66
C LEU A 144 -9.66 -29.98 -28.76
N CYS A 145 -9.83 -28.70 -28.47
CA CYS A 145 -10.14 -27.68 -29.47
C CYS A 145 -8.85 -27.36 -30.24
N PRO A 146 -8.81 -27.57 -31.58
CA PRO A 146 -7.74 -27.06 -32.42
C PRO A 146 -8.23 -25.80 -33.13
N CYS A 147 -7.79 -24.65 -32.64
CA CYS A 147 -7.71 -23.40 -33.41
C CYS A 147 -6.65 -22.50 -32.78
#